data_AF-A0A435I239-F1
#
_entry.id   AF-A0A435I239-F1
#
_cell.length_a   1.000
_cell.length_b   1.000
_cell.length_c   1.000
_cell.angle_alpha   90.00
_cell.angle_beta   90.00
_cell.angle_gamma   90.00
#
_symmetry.space_group_name_H-M   'P 1'
#
loop_
_entity.id
_entity.type
_entity.pdbx_description
1 polymer ?
#
loop_
_entity_poly.entity_id
_entity_poly.type
_entity_poly.pdbx_seq_one_letter_code
_entity_poly.pdbx_strand_id
1 'polypeptide(L)' 'QIMLVSDGGTVIRVPVNGIRFASRATKGVTIFNTAEGEKVVSVERISEPQADEESEETVEGGADAAAASDAGPEGAD' A
#
# COMPACT_ATOMS: atom_id res chain seq x y z
N GLN A 1 9.40 3.00 0.14
CA GLN A 1 9.77 3.59 -1.18
C GLN A 1 10.02 2.53 -2.26
N ILE A 2 10.15 2.94 -3.53
CA ILE A 2 10.61 2.10 -4.65
C ILE A 2 11.95 2.63 -5.15
N MET A 3 12.89 1.74 -5.43
CA MET A 3 14.19 2.06 -6.02
C MET A 3 14.26 1.49 -7.43
N LEU A 4 14.66 2.32 -8.38
CA LEU A 4 14.88 1.95 -9.78
C LEU A 4 16.34 2.16 -10.14
N VAL A 5 16.87 1.30 -11.00
CA VAL A 5 18.23 1.42 -11.54
C VAL A 5 18.15 1.38 -13.06
N SER A 6 18.79 2.36 -13.71
CA SER A 6 18.93 2.39 -15.18
C SER A 6 20.21 1.72 -15.67
N ASP A 7 20.25 1.40 -16.96
CA ASP A 7 21.47 0.91 -17.64
C ASP A 7 22.61 1.95 -17.66
N GLY A 8 22.28 3.24 -17.54
CA GLY A 8 23.25 4.33 -17.37
C GLY A 8 23.89 4.40 -15.98
N GLY A 9 23.47 3.55 -15.03
CA GLY A 9 23.96 3.58 -13.64
C GLY A 9 23.27 4.60 -12.74
N THR A 10 22.17 5.20 -13.20
CA THR A 10 21.37 6.14 -12.42
C THR A 10 20.48 5.38 -11.43
N VAL A 11 20.55 5.73 -10.15
CA VAL A 11 19.68 5.19 -9.10
C VAL A 11 18.61 6.23 -8.75
N ILE A 12 17.35 5.84 -8.86
CA ILE A 12 16.19 6.72 -8.67
C ILE A 12 15.37 6.19 -7.51
N ARG A 13 15.17 7.01 -6.47
CA ARG A 13 14.32 6.70 -5.32
C ARG A 13 13.00 7.43 -5.43
N VAL A 14 11.91 6.69 -5.32
CA VAL A 14 10.55 7.22 -5.47
C VAL A 14 9.74 6.91 -4.21
N PRO A 15 9.27 7.93 -3.48
CA PRO A 15 8.34 7.74 -2.37
C PRO A 15 6.99 7.29 -2.92
N VAL A 16 6.41 6.24 -2.31
CA VAL A 16 5.14 5.67 -2.79
C VAL A 16 3.95 6.58 -2.51
N ASN A 17 4.04 7.43 -1.49
CA ASN A 17 2.96 8.34 -1.07
C ASN A 17 2.65 9.42 -2.12
N GLY A 18 3.61 9.75 -2.99
CA GLY A 18 3.43 10.74 -4.05
C GLY A 18 2.89 10.18 -5.37
N ILE A 19 2.67 8.87 -5.47
CA ILE A 19 2.26 8.21 -6.71
C ILE A 19 0.74 8.22 -6.83
N ARG A 20 0.23 8.73 -7.96
CA ARG A 20 -1.21 8.71 -8.26
C ARG A 20 -1.72 7.26 -8.31
N PHE A 21 -2.80 6.99 -7.56
CA PHE A 21 -3.56 5.76 -7.69
C PHE A 21 -4.28 5.71 -9.05
N ALA A 22 -3.98 4.68 -9.84
CA ALA A 22 -4.62 4.42 -11.12
C ALA A 22 -5.07 2.95 -11.20
N SER A 23 -6.23 2.71 -11.84
CA SER A 23 -6.76 1.36 -12.04
C SER A 23 -5.91 0.55 -13.02
N ARG A 24 -5.88 -0.78 -12.87
CA ARG A 24 -5.18 -1.72 -13.78
C ARG A 24 -5.73 -1.69 -15.21
N ALA A 25 -6.93 -1.15 -15.41
CA ALA A 25 -7.52 -0.94 -16.74
C ALA A 25 -6.94 0.27 -17.49
N THR A 26 -5.98 0.99 -16.89
CA THR A 26 -5.31 2.16 -17.50
C THR A 26 -3.92 1.80 -18.00
N LYS A 27 -3.28 2.70 -18.76
CA LYS A 27 -1.89 2.55 -19.21
C LYS A 27 -0.85 2.72 -18.08
N GLY A 28 -1.29 2.95 -16.85
CA GLY A 28 -0.43 3.30 -15.73
C GLY A 28 -0.14 4.81 -15.66
N VAL A 29 0.81 5.17 -14.81
CA VAL A 29 1.24 6.56 -14.57
C VAL A 29 2.75 6.66 -14.78
N THR A 30 3.18 7.77 -15.38
CA THR A 30 4.61 8.06 -15.54
C THR A 30 5.15 8.63 -14.25
N ILE A 31 6.18 8.00 -13.69
CA ILE A 31 6.85 8.44 -12.47
C ILE A 31 7.98 9.43 -12.77
N PHE A 32 8.75 9.15 -13.83
CA PHE A 32 9.82 10.02 -14.33
C PHE A 32 10.05 9.73 -15.82
N ASN A 33 10.76 10.64 -16.50
CA ASN A 33 11.24 10.43 -17.87
C ASN A 33 12.71 10.02 -17.83
N THR A 34 13.05 8.94 -18.51
CA THR A 34 14.44 8.53 -18.72
C THR A 34 15.08 9.40 -19.83
N ALA A 35 16.41 9.50 -19.85
CA ALA A 35 17.11 10.15 -20.96
C ALA A 35 16.92 9.36 -22.27
N GLU A 36 17.23 10.00 -23.40
CA GLU A 36 17.09 9.37 -24.71
C GLU A 36 18.00 8.13 -24.83
N GLY A 37 17.40 6.98 -25.12
CA GLY A 37 18.10 5.71 -25.23
C GLY A 37 18.37 4.98 -23.90
N GLU A 38 18.12 5.62 -22.76
CA GLU A 38 18.32 5.03 -21.43
C GLU A 38 17.08 4.21 -21.00
N LYS A 39 17.32 3.09 -20.31
CA LYS A 39 16.25 2.16 -19.88
C LYS A 39 16.39 1.76 -18.43
N VAL A 40 15.25 1.52 -17.79
CA VAL A 40 15.21 0.92 -16.45
C VAL A 40 15.50 -0.57 -16.58
N VAL A 41 16.53 -1.03 -15.88
CA VAL A 41 16.97 -2.43 -15.90
C VAL A 41 16.63 -3.19 -14.63
N SER A 42 16.42 -2.50 -13.50
CA SER A 42 16.05 -3.11 -12.24
C SER A 42 15.07 -2.26 -11.44
N VAL A 43 14.16 -2.91 -10.73
CA VAL A 43 13.25 -2.29 -9.77
C VAL A 43 13.19 -3.11 -8.49
N GLU A 44 13.29 -2.44 -7.35
CA GLU A 44 13.21 -3.07 -6.04
C GLU A 44 12.36 -2.23 -5.09
N ARG A 45 11.49 -2.88 -4.33
CA ARG A 45 10.71 -2.22 -3.29
C ARG A 45 11.52 -2.24 -2.00
N ILE A 46 11.76 -1.07 -1.43
CA ILE A 46 12.39 -0.95 -0.12
C ILE A 46 11.28 -0.59 0.88
N SER A 47 11.09 -1.47 1.86
CA SER A 47 10.29 -1.16 3.04
C SER A 47 11.05 -0.13 3.87
N GLU A 48 10.52 1.08 3.98
CA GLU A 48 10.99 2.01 5.01
C GLU A 48 10.35 1.57 6.33
N PRO A 49 11.11 1.52 7.44
CA PRO A 49 10.48 1.56 8.75
C PRO A 49 9.69 2.86 8.81
N GLN A 50 8.41 2.79 9.18
CA GLN A 50 7.63 3.99 9.45
C GLN A 50 8.35 4.71 10.59
N ALA A 51 9.07 5.79 10.26
CA ALA A 51 9.39 6.79 11.26
C ALA A 51 8.09 7.55 11.48
N ASP A 52 7.49 7.30 12.63
CA ASP A 52 6.27 7.89 13.11
C ASP A 52 6.32 9.42 13.03
N GLU A 53 5.40 10.01 12.27
CA GLU A 53 4.97 11.40 12.47
C GLU A 53 3.49 11.36 12.84
N GLU A 54 3.31 11.30 14.16
CA GLU A 54 2.23 11.80 15.00
C GLU A 54 0.85 11.12 14.98
N SER A 55 0.50 10.71 16.19
CA SER A 55 -0.71 10.06 16.65
C SER A 55 -1.87 11.06 16.76
N GLU A 56 -3.05 10.68 16.26
CA GLU A 56 -4.33 11.14 16.82
C GLU A 56 -5.25 9.93 16.97
N GLU A 57 -5.10 9.26 18.12
CA GLU A 57 -6.10 8.36 18.66
C GLU A 57 -7.25 9.21 19.21
N THR A 58 -8.43 9.17 18.58
CA THR A 58 -9.68 9.58 19.21
C THR A 58 -10.53 8.34 19.41
N VAL A 59 -10.51 7.83 20.65
CA VAL A 59 -11.47 6.88 21.19
C VAL A 59 -12.50 7.61 22.03
N GLU A 60 -13.75 7.65 21.56
CA GLU A 60 -15.00 7.63 22.33
C GLU A 60 -16.07 7.15 21.33
N GLY A 61 -16.86 6.10 21.53
CA GLY A 61 -17.45 5.58 22.76
C GLY A 61 -18.96 5.48 22.48
N GLY A 62 -19.51 4.26 22.42
CA GLY A 62 -20.94 4.08 22.12
C GLY A 62 -21.34 2.62 21.96
N ALA A 63 -21.34 1.89 23.06
CA ALA A 63 -21.93 0.57 23.18
C ALA A 63 -23.46 0.64 23.09
N ASP A 64 -24.07 -0.31 22.38
CA ASP A 64 -25.35 -0.94 22.78
C ASP A 64 -25.41 -2.33 22.10
N ALA A 65 -25.08 -3.39 22.85
CA ALA A 65 -26.03 -4.37 23.38
C ALA A 65 -26.68 -5.23 22.27
N ALA A 66 -26.09 -6.39 21.97
CA ALA A 66 -26.46 -7.67 22.57
C ALA A 66 -27.88 -8.15 22.21
N ALA A 67 -27.94 -9.04 21.21
CA ALA A 67 -28.95 -10.09 21.15
C ALA A 67 -28.21 -11.43 20.96
N ALA A 68 -27.79 -12.03 22.09
CA ALA A 68 -27.77 -13.48 22.24
C ALA A 68 -29.22 -13.97 22.12
N SER A 69 -29.56 -15.16 21.65
CA SER A 69 -29.03 -16.52 21.82
C SER A 69 -29.80 -17.40 20.81
N ASP A 70 -29.54 -18.66 20.50
CA ASP A 70 -28.91 -19.77 21.21
C ASP A 70 -28.74 -20.91 20.19
N ALA A 71 -27.84 -21.85 20.48
CA ALA A 71 -27.40 -22.93 19.63
C ALA A 71 -28.39 -24.12 19.49
N GLY A 72 -28.16 -24.98 18.48
CA GLY A 72 -28.75 -26.34 18.36
C GLY A 72 -28.23 -27.31 19.46
N PRO A 73 -28.38 -28.66 19.38
CA PRO A 73 -28.61 -29.53 18.21
C PRO A 73 -29.57 -30.75 18.45
N GLU A 74 -29.60 -31.64 17.46
CA GLU A 74 -30.01 -33.07 17.37
C GLU A 74 -30.51 -33.86 18.62
N GLY A 75 -31.54 -34.71 18.43
CA GLY A 75 -31.85 -35.82 19.34
C GLY A 75 -33.18 -36.55 19.04
N ALA A 76 -33.14 -37.89 19.09
CA ALA A 76 -34.12 -38.89 18.61
C ALA A 76 -35.48 -39.00 19.33
N ASP A 77 -36.52 -39.43 18.59
CA ASP A 77 -37.34 -40.63 18.87
C ASP A 77 -37.90 -41.20 17.54
#